data_AF-A0A529L9T5-F1
#
_entry.id   AF-A0A529L9T5-F1
#
_cell.length_a   1.000
_cell.length_b   1.000
_cell.length_c   1.000
_cell.angle_alpha   90.00
_cell.angle_beta   90.00
_cell.angle_gamma   90.00
#
_symmetry.space_group_name_H-M   'P 1'
#
loop_
_entity.id
_entity.type
_entity.pdbx_description
1 polymer ?
#
loop_
_entity_poly.entity_id
_entity_poly.type
_entity_poly.pdbx_seq_one_letter_code
_entity_poly.pdbx_strand_id
1 'polypeptide(L)'
;MFRKKRIALLGLMLESNSFAPVTGRDDFLSRLYVAGIEMAEELRKDESKIPAEMHSFCATMDMSVEWEAAPILIGLVEAGGPIDHDFFAQTLHDMKGRLEAAMPLDGVYICNHGAMITTEDRDPDGDIFEMARSVVGKECPIVATLDLHGNVSDRMIAAVNLVVAYQTNPHVDMVARGREAALAMSSMLSGLRPVSAIIRLPVCPPTVTLLTDKGPYADLMRYGQARSGGEIMNVSILGGFAYADTAKNGLCVIVTARSDRAVAEAVAQDIAEYAWSDYRRYDPHL
;
A
#
# COMPACT_ATOMS: atom_id res chain seq x y z
N MET A 1 10.80 -19.53 26.72
CA MET A 1 9.56 -18.79 26.40
C MET A 1 9.85 -18.01 25.13
N PHE A 2 9.16 -18.30 24.02
CA PHE A 2 9.40 -17.58 22.77
C PHE A 2 8.90 -16.13 22.95
N ARG A 3 9.68 -15.15 22.48
CA ARG A 3 9.28 -13.73 22.53
C ARG A 3 8.20 -13.52 21.47
N LYS A 4 7.09 -12.88 21.85
CA LYS A 4 6.06 -12.43 20.90
C LYS A 4 6.69 -11.59 19.80
N LYS A 5 6.23 -11.77 18.57
CA LYS A 5 6.62 -10.95 17.42
C LYS A 5 5.99 -9.57 17.54
N ARG A 6 6.77 -8.50 17.44
CA ARG A 6 6.27 -7.12 17.57
C ARG A 6 6.19 -6.47 16.19
N ILE A 7 4.99 -6.10 15.75
CA ILE A 7 4.79 -5.56 14.39
C ILE A 7 4.26 -4.14 14.49
N ALA A 8 4.99 -3.19 13.91
CA ALA A 8 4.54 -1.81 13.85
C ALA A 8 3.40 -1.65 12.84
N LEU A 9 2.35 -0.90 13.22
CA LEU A 9 1.23 -0.57 12.37
C LEU A 9 1.24 0.94 12.13
N LEU A 10 1.34 1.36 10.88
CA LEU A 10 1.34 2.78 10.51
C LEU A 10 0.69 3.02 9.15
N GLY A 11 0.25 4.25 8.90
CA GLY A 11 -0.27 4.61 7.58
C GLY A 11 -0.81 6.02 7.48
N LEU A 12 -0.87 6.54 6.27
CA LEU A 12 -1.56 7.78 5.95
C LEU A 12 -2.29 7.61 4.61
N MET A 13 -3.59 7.84 4.61
CA MET A 13 -4.46 7.57 3.46
C MET A 13 -5.10 8.86 2.97
N LEU A 14 -4.71 9.26 1.76
CA LEU A 14 -5.29 10.34 0.98
C LEU A 14 -5.03 10.04 -0.51
N GLU A 15 -6.07 10.18 -1.33
CA GLU A 15 -5.93 10.28 -2.78
C GLU A 15 -5.84 11.76 -3.15
N SER A 16 -4.69 12.21 -3.66
CA SER A 16 -4.50 13.62 -3.94
C SER A 16 -4.70 13.96 -5.42
N ASN A 17 -5.61 14.89 -5.67
CA ASN A 17 -5.76 15.60 -6.93
C ASN A 17 -4.98 16.92 -6.85
N SER A 18 -3.94 17.09 -7.69
CA SER A 18 -3.10 18.29 -7.75
C SER A 18 -3.86 19.60 -7.97
N PHE A 19 -5.09 19.53 -8.47
CA PHE A 19 -5.92 20.68 -8.83
C PHE A 19 -7.05 20.95 -7.83
N ALA A 20 -7.19 20.13 -6.78
CA ALA A 20 -8.19 20.31 -5.74
C ALA A 20 -7.65 21.17 -4.57
N PRO A 21 -8.53 21.76 -3.73
CA PRO A 21 -8.12 22.50 -2.54
C PRO A 21 -7.27 21.67 -1.59
N VAL A 22 -6.30 22.31 -0.94
CA VAL A 22 -5.38 21.69 0.02
C VAL A 22 -6.16 20.95 1.12
N THR A 23 -5.73 19.74 1.41
CA THR A 23 -6.23 18.93 2.52
C THR A 23 -5.38 19.20 3.76
N GLY A 24 -5.99 19.79 4.78
CA GLY A 24 -5.34 20.19 6.01
C GLY A 24 -5.51 19.20 7.15
N ARG A 25 -4.92 19.54 8.28
CA ARG A 25 -5.02 18.78 9.54
C ARG A 25 -6.48 18.51 9.95
N ASP A 26 -7.33 19.52 9.86
CA ASP A 26 -8.72 19.42 10.33
C ASP A 26 -9.53 18.41 9.52
N ASP A 27 -9.22 18.22 8.23
CA ASP A 27 -9.86 17.21 7.38
C ASP A 27 -9.54 15.80 7.90
N PHE A 28 -8.27 15.52 8.23
CA PHE A 28 -7.86 14.26 8.86
C PHE A 28 -8.48 14.07 10.25
N LEU A 29 -8.49 15.11 11.10
CA LEU A 29 -9.11 15.04 12.43
C LEU A 29 -10.63 14.77 12.35
N SER A 30 -11.30 15.30 11.33
CA SER A 30 -12.74 15.09 11.12
C SER A 30 -13.07 13.64 10.76
N ARG A 31 -12.15 12.95 10.09
CA ARG A 31 -12.31 11.56 9.64
C ARG A 31 -11.61 10.58 10.56
N LEU A 32 -10.28 10.47 10.49
CA LEU A 32 -9.43 9.65 11.35
C LEU A 32 -7.99 10.19 11.38
N TYR A 33 -7.46 10.45 12.57
CA TYR A 33 -6.03 10.69 12.80
C TYR A 33 -5.72 10.36 14.27
N VAL A 34 -5.14 9.19 14.52
CA VAL A 34 -4.88 8.67 15.87
C VAL A 34 -3.49 8.03 15.94
N ALA A 35 -2.85 8.09 17.11
CA ALA A 35 -1.49 7.61 17.29
C ALA A 35 -1.29 6.89 18.64
N GLY A 36 -0.33 5.95 18.69
CA GLY A 36 0.03 5.23 19.91
C GLY A 36 -1.16 4.58 20.62
N ILE A 37 -1.40 4.98 21.87
CA ILE A 37 -2.47 4.42 22.71
C ILE A 37 -3.86 4.67 22.09
N GLU A 38 -4.11 5.86 21.53
CA GLU A 38 -5.39 6.18 20.89
C GLU A 38 -5.66 5.28 19.69
N MET A 39 -4.62 4.99 18.89
CA MET A 39 -4.70 4.04 17.78
C MET A 39 -4.98 2.62 18.30
N ALA A 40 -4.34 2.22 19.41
CA ALA A 40 -4.57 0.92 20.05
C ALA A 40 -6.03 0.77 20.56
N GLU A 41 -6.61 1.85 21.09
CA GLU A 41 -7.99 1.90 21.53
C GLU A 41 -8.96 1.87 20.34
N GLU A 42 -8.69 2.64 19.29
CA GLU A 42 -9.49 2.66 18.07
C GLU A 42 -9.53 1.29 17.38
N LEU A 43 -8.41 0.55 17.37
CA LEU A 43 -8.33 -0.82 16.86
C LEU A 43 -9.21 -1.83 17.61
N ARG A 44 -9.60 -1.55 18.86
CA ARG A 44 -10.41 -2.45 19.69
C ARG A 44 -11.91 -2.16 19.63
N LYS A 45 -12.33 -1.10 18.96
CA LYS A 45 -13.75 -0.74 18.84
C LYS A 45 -14.46 -1.66 17.87
N ASP A 46 -15.69 -2.04 18.19
CA ASP A 46 -16.58 -2.77 17.27
C ASP A 46 -16.91 -1.91 16.03
N GLU A 47 -17.18 -0.62 16.25
CA GLU A 47 -17.36 0.40 15.20
C GLU A 47 -16.09 1.25 15.09
N SER A 48 -15.02 0.64 14.60
CA SER A 48 -13.74 1.31 14.40
C SER A 48 -13.69 2.07 13.09
N LYS A 49 -13.02 3.22 13.09
CA LYS A 49 -12.74 4.00 11.88
C LYS A 49 -11.49 3.55 11.13
N ILE A 50 -10.67 2.68 11.73
CA ILE A 50 -9.46 2.13 11.11
C ILE A 50 -9.85 1.38 9.80
N PRO A 51 -9.04 1.48 8.73
CA PRO A 51 -9.29 0.77 7.49
C PRO A 51 -9.49 -0.74 7.67
N ALA A 52 -10.41 -1.33 6.89
CA ALA A 52 -10.83 -2.71 7.02
C ALA A 52 -9.69 -3.71 6.79
N GLU A 53 -8.74 -3.36 5.91
CA GLU A 53 -7.52 -4.12 5.63
C GLU A 53 -6.59 -4.17 6.85
N MET A 54 -6.48 -3.11 7.65
CA MET A 54 -5.67 -3.14 8.87
C MET A 54 -6.33 -4.00 9.95
N HIS A 55 -7.65 -3.93 10.10
CA HIS A 55 -8.39 -4.86 10.97
C HIS A 55 -8.20 -6.32 10.57
N SER A 56 -8.34 -6.60 9.28
CA SER A 56 -8.17 -7.95 8.77
C SER A 56 -6.74 -8.45 8.90
N PHE A 57 -5.75 -7.58 8.75
CA PHE A 57 -4.36 -7.89 9.03
C PHE A 57 -4.19 -8.36 10.48
N CYS A 58 -4.67 -7.56 11.44
CA CYS A 58 -4.58 -7.89 12.87
C CYS A 58 -5.27 -9.22 13.19
N ALA A 59 -6.53 -9.39 12.77
CA ALA A 59 -7.30 -10.61 13.02
C ALA A 59 -6.64 -11.86 12.40
N THR A 60 -6.02 -11.72 11.23
CA THR A 60 -5.31 -12.84 10.59
C THR A 60 -4.00 -13.16 11.30
N MET A 61 -3.27 -12.14 11.78
CA MET A 61 -2.06 -12.33 12.56
C MET A 61 -2.33 -13.04 13.89
N ASP A 62 -3.43 -12.70 14.58
CA ASP A 62 -3.87 -13.34 15.82
C ASP A 62 -4.07 -14.86 15.67
N MET A 63 -4.42 -15.30 14.46
CA MET A 63 -4.60 -16.71 14.11
C MET A 63 -3.32 -17.38 13.61
N SER A 64 -2.29 -16.60 13.24
CA SER A 64 -1.14 -17.10 12.48
C SER A 64 0.15 -17.19 13.28
N VAL A 65 0.40 -16.25 14.19
CA VAL A 65 1.66 -16.14 14.94
C VAL A 65 1.40 -15.58 16.34
N GLU A 66 2.24 -15.93 17.31
CA GLU A 66 2.21 -15.27 18.62
C GLU A 66 2.86 -13.88 18.49
N TRP A 67 2.02 -12.84 18.45
CA TRP A 67 2.45 -11.47 18.14
C TRP A 67 1.79 -10.42 19.04
N GLU A 68 2.25 -9.19 18.90
CA GLU A 68 1.60 -7.98 19.41
C GLU A 68 1.77 -6.83 18.42
N ALA A 69 0.73 -6.00 18.33
CA ALA A 69 0.78 -4.76 17.56
C ALA A 69 1.58 -3.68 18.31
N ALA A 70 2.37 -2.91 17.56
CA ALA A 70 2.96 -1.65 18.00
C ALA A 70 2.31 -0.51 17.19
N PRO A 71 1.20 0.08 17.66
CA PRO A 71 0.50 1.13 16.94
C PRO A 71 1.33 2.41 16.91
N ILE A 72 1.65 2.91 15.72
CA ILE A 72 2.47 4.11 15.53
C ILE A 72 1.55 5.30 15.29
N LEU A 73 0.98 5.39 14.10
CA LEU A 73 0.04 6.44 13.70
C LEU A 73 -0.73 5.97 12.46
N ILE A 74 -2.03 6.27 12.43
CA ILE A 74 -2.87 6.08 11.27
C ILE A 74 -3.72 7.31 11.04
N GLY A 75 -3.69 7.82 9.81
CA GLY A 75 -4.58 8.89 9.36
C GLY A 75 -5.29 8.47 8.07
N LEU A 76 -6.57 8.86 7.96
CA LEU A 76 -7.38 8.63 6.77
C LEU A 76 -8.31 9.81 6.56
N VAL A 77 -8.38 10.26 5.32
CA VAL A 77 -9.32 11.26 4.82
C VAL A 77 -9.83 10.82 3.45
N GLU A 78 -10.97 11.36 3.02
CA GLU A 78 -11.49 11.14 1.67
C GLU A 78 -10.58 11.75 0.59
N ALA A 79 -10.81 11.41 -0.67
CA ALA A 79 -10.08 11.99 -1.80
C ALA A 79 -10.16 13.54 -1.76
N GLY A 80 -9.01 14.18 -1.97
CA GLY A 80 -8.84 15.61 -1.74
C GLY A 80 -7.73 16.22 -2.58
N GLY A 81 -7.24 17.39 -2.19
CA GLY A 81 -6.08 18.00 -2.82
C GLY A 81 -4.75 17.50 -2.26
N PRO A 82 -3.67 18.23 -2.54
CA PRO A 82 -2.40 18.02 -1.85
C PRO A 82 -2.57 18.17 -0.35
N ILE A 83 -1.91 17.31 0.44
CA ILE A 83 -1.81 17.53 1.88
C ILE A 83 -0.95 18.78 2.15
N ASP A 84 -1.31 19.58 3.14
CA ASP A 84 -0.46 20.65 3.64
C ASP A 84 0.94 20.10 4.02
N HIS A 85 2.00 20.67 3.44
CA HIS A 85 3.35 20.12 3.59
C HIS A 85 3.86 20.17 5.03
N ASP A 86 3.63 21.28 5.74
CA ASP A 86 4.07 21.41 7.13
C ASP A 86 3.37 20.39 8.03
N PHE A 87 2.06 20.18 7.82
CA PHE A 87 1.34 19.13 8.52
C PHE A 87 1.90 17.74 8.21
N PHE A 88 2.14 17.42 6.93
CA PHE A 88 2.76 16.14 6.55
C PHE A 88 4.14 15.95 7.18
N ALA A 89 5.01 16.96 7.14
CA ALA A 89 6.35 16.88 7.70
C ALA A 89 6.32 16.64 9.23
N GLN A 90 5.39 17.28 9.93
CA GLN A 90 5.15 17.02 11.35
C GLN A 90 4.64 15.60 11.60
N THR A 91 3.70 15.10 10.78
CA THR A 91 3.20 13.72 10.86
C THR A 91 4.32 12.71 10.63
N LEU A 92 5.17 12.91 9.61
CA LEU A 92 6.29 12.03 9.31
C LEU A 92 7.32 12.02 10.46
N HIS A 93 7.60 13.18 11.05
CA HIS A 93 8.48 13.30 12.22
C HIS A 93 7.92 12.55 13.44
N ASP A 94 6.62 12.69 13.73
CA ASP A 94 5.96 11.97 14.83
C ASP A 94 5.94 10.45 14.58
N MET A 95 5.61 10.01 13.36
CA MET A 95 5.69 8.61 12.96
C MET A 95 7.09 8.03 13.21
N LYS A 96 8.13 8.75 12.81
CA LYS A 96 9.52 8.33 13.01
C LYS A 96 9.87 8.19 14.49
N GLY A 97 9.60 9.21 15.30
CA GLY A 97 9.92 9.18 16.73
C GLY A 97 9.21 8.05 17.48
N ARG A 98 7.96 7.77 17.12
CA ARG A 98 7.19 6.64 17.69
C ARG A 98 7.72 5.29 17.22
N LEU A 99 8.11 5.17 15.96
CA LEU A 99 8.69 3.94 15.42
C LEU A 99 10.04 3.63 16.07
N GLU A 100 10.90 4.66 16.26
CA GLU A 100 12.17 4.54 16.99
C GLU A 100 11.94 4.12 18.45
N ALA A 101 10.98 4.74 19.14
CA ALA A 101 10.62 4.38 20.51
C ALA A 101 10.01 2.97 20.64
N ALA A 102 9.40 2.45 19.58
CA ALA A 102 8.81 1.12 19.56
C ALA A 102 9.83 -0.01 19.35
N MET A 103 11.08 0.29 18.99
CA MET A 103 12.12 -0.72 18.76
C MET A 103 12.45 -1.53 20.03
N PRO A 104 12.85 -2.81 19.90
CA PRO A 104 12.99 -3.59 18.67
C PRO A 104 11.65 -4.10 18.11
N LEU A 105 11.55 -4.12 16.77
CA LEU A 105 10.42 -4.63 16.00
C LEU A 105 10.83 -5.85 15.17
N ASP A 106 9.89 -6.74 14.94
CA ASP A 106 10.04 -7.92 14.07
C ASP A 106 9.44 -7.70 12.67
N GLY A 107 8.66 -6.63 12.46
CA GLY A 107 8.07 -6.29 11.17
C GLY A 107 7.35 -4.94 11.18
N VAL A 108 7.03 -4.43 10.00
CA VAL A 108 6.21 -3.22 9.81
C VAL A 108 5.11 -3.49 8.80
N TYR A 109 3.89 -3.10 9.14
CA TYR A 109 2.76 -3.04 8.22
C TYR A 109 2.41 -1.58 7.93
N ILE A 110 2.46 -1.22 6.65
CA ILE A 110 2.12 0.12 6.16
C ILE A 110 0.77 0.07 5.44
N CYS A 111 -0.17 0.86 5.91
CA CYS A 111 -1.53 0.97 5.37
C CYS A 111 -1.71 2.34 4.71
N ASN A 112 -1.27 2.48 3.47
CA ASN A 112 -1.29 3.75 2.73
C ASN A 112 -2.27 3.68 1.56
N HIS A 113 -2.66 4.85 1.04
CA HIS A 113 -3.36 4.92 -0.24
C HIS A 113 -2.39 4.70 -1.41
N GLY A 114 -1.23 5.38 -1.40
CA GLY A 114 -0.23 5.33 -2.47
C GLY A 114 -0.35 6.42 -3.52
N ALA A 115 -1.29 7.37 -3.38
CA ALA A 115 -1.50 8.47 -4.34
C ALA A 115 -1.45 9.85 -3.66
N MET A 116 -0.76 9.97 -2.52
CA MET A 116 -0.60 11.23 -1.84
C MET A 116 0.42 12.11 -2.55
N ILE A 117 0.17 13.42 -2.51
CA ILE A 117 1.15 14.49 -2.78
C ILE A 117 1.00 15.55 -1.70
N THR A 118 2.05 16.30 -1.42
CA THR A 118 1.99 17.49 -0.58
C THR A 118 1.97 18.76 -1.42
N THR A 119 1.80 19.91 -0.79
CA THR A 119 1.95 21.22 -1.45
C THR A 119 3.36 21.49 -1.99
N GLU A 120 4.38 20.72 -1.57
CA GLU A 120 5.79 20.92 -1.94
C GLU A 120 6.51 19.68 -2.50
N ASP A 121 5.96 18.49 -2.27
CA ASP A 121 6.55 17.20 -2.65
C ASP A 121 5.52 16.28 -3.33
N ARG A 122 5.99 15.48 -4.29
CA ARG A 122 5.18 14.58 -5.12
C ARG A 122 5.29 13.11 -4.71
N ASP A 123 6.04 12.77 -3.67
CA ASP A 123 6.18 11.39 -3.17
C ASP A 123 6.16 11.23 -1.63
N PRO A 124 5.18 11.79 -0.91
CA PRO A 124 5.05 11.60 0.54
C PRO A 124 4.80 10.14 0.96
N ASP A 125 4.17 9.32 0.11
CA ASP A 125 4.09 7.88 0.34
C ASP A 125 5.49 7.24 0.39
N GLY A 126 6.37 7.61 -0.55
CA GLY A 126 7.76 7.18 -0.58
C GLY A 126 8.54 7.61 0.67
N ASP A 127 8.31 8.83 1.16
CA ASP A 127 8.92 9.33 2.40
C ASP A 127 8.55 8.47 3.62
N ILE A 128 7.28 8.07 3.76
CA ILE A 128 6.84 7.18 4.85
C ILE A 128 7.53 5.82 4.76
N PHE A 129 7.61 5.26 3.55
CA PHE A 129 8.18 3.94 3.31
C PHE A 129 9.69 3.92 3.60
N GLU A 130 10.42 4.92 3.09
CA GLU A 130 11.85 5.09 3.32
C GLU A 130 12.15 5.37 4.79
N MET A 131 11.35 6.21 5.45
CA MET A 131 11.44 6.45 6.89
C MET A 131 11.32 5.15 7.66
N ALA A 132 10.30 4.34 7.41
CA ALA A 132 10.10 3.07 8.09
C ALA A 132 11.32 2.15 7.90
N ARG A 133 11.78 1.98 6.65
CA ARG A 133 12.96 1.18 6.32
C ARG A 133 14.22 1.68 7.03
N SER A 134 14.42 3.00 7.10
CA SER A 134 15.60 3.60 7.74
C SER A 134 15.66 3.28 9.25
N VAL A 135 14.52 3.20 9.92
CA VAL A 135 14.44 2.92 11.36
C VAL A 135 14.59 1.43 11.65
N VAL A 136 13.90 0.56 10.91
CA VAL A 136 13.88 -0.89 11.21
C VAL A 136 15.02 -1.68 10.58
N GLY A 137 15.74 -1.07 9.64
CA GLY A 137 16.87 -1.69 8.93
C GLY A 137 16.44 -2.70 7.87
N LYS A 138 17.41 -3.21 7.10
CA LYS A 138 17.19 -4.06 5.91
C LYS A 138 16.60 -5.46 6.18
N GLU A 139 16.82 -6.00 7.38
CA GLU A 139 16.44 -7.38 7.70
C GLU A 139 15.00 -7.49 8.21
N CYS A 140 14.42 -6.39 8.70
CA CYS A 140 13.06 -6.36 9.21
C CYS A 140 12.06 -6.36 8.05
N PRO A 141 11.11 -7.30 7.97
CA PRO A 141 10.12 -7.33 6.90
C PRO A 141 9.19 -6.12 6.95
N ILE A 142 8.94 -5.52 5.79
CA ILE A 142 7.94 -4.46 5.61
C ILE A 142 6.95 -4.92 4.54
N VAL A 143 5.67 -4.94 4.91
CA VAL A 143 4.54 -5.25 4.00
C VAL A 143 3.67 -4.01 3.93
N ALA A 144 3.24 -3.63 2.73
CA ALA A 144 2.33 -2.52 2.53
C ALA A 144 1.06 -2.97 1.80
N THR A 145 -0.09 -2.42 2.20
CA THR A 145 -1.29 -2.38 1.34
C THR A 145 -1.39 -1.03 0.66
N LEU A 146 -1.85 -1.03 -0.58
CA LEU A 146 -2.09 0.17 -1.38
C LEU A 146 -3.45 0.09 -2.08
N ASP A 147 -4.04 1.26 -2.34
CA ASP A 147 -5.18 1.38 -3.24
C ASP A 147 -4.73 1.11 -4.68
N LEU A 148 -5.60 0.55 -5.52
CA LEU A 148 -5.30 0.33 -6.94
C LEU A 148 -5.11 1.63 -7.74
N HIS A 149 -5.57 2.76 -7.22
CA HIS A 149 -5.30 4.10 -7.77
C HIS A 149 -3.92 4.64 -7.35
N GLY A 150 -3.16 3.91 -6.53
CA GLY A 150 -1.83 4.31 -6.08
C GLY A 150 -0.84 4.56 -7.22
N ASN A 151 -0.10 5.67 -7.11
CA ASN A 151 1.04 6.01 -7.95
C ASN A 151 2.33 5.55 -7.28
N VAL A 152 2.75 4.32 -7.58
CA VAL A 152 3.89 3.66 -6.93
C VAL A 152 5.21 4.26 -7.38
N SER A 153 6.04 4.70 -6.44
CA SER A 153 7.40 5.19 -6.72
C SER A 153 8.46 4.10 -6.57
N ASP A 154 9.63 4.33 -7.17
CA ASP A 154 10.77 3.41 -7.02
C ASP A 154 11.29 3.40 -5.57
N ARG A 155 11.13 4.52 -4.84
CA ARG A 155 11.46 4.65 -3.42
C ARG A 155 10.58 3.74 -2.56
N MET A 156 9.28 3.70 -2.83
CA MET A 156 8.35 2.80 -2.14
C MET A 156 8.78 1.34 -2.33
N ILE A 157 9.05 0.91 -3.56
CA ILE A 157 9.43 -0.48 -3.85
C ILE A 157 10.77 -0.85 -3.23
N ALA A 158 11.76 0.04 -3.26
CA ALA A 158 13.06 -0.22 -2.64
C ALA A 158 12.97 -0.39 -1.12
N ALA A 159 11.96 0.21 -0.48
CA ALA A 159 11.79 0.18 0.97
C ALA A 159 11.01 -1.03 1.49
N VAL A 160 10.24 -1.75 0.66
CA VAL A 160 9.34 -2.83 1.12
C VAL A 160 9.73 -4.20 0.60
N ASN A 161 9.27 -5.24 1.29
CA ASN A 161 9.44 -6.62 0.88
C ASN A 161 8.27 -7.13 0.03
N LEU A 162 7.08 -6.54 0.20
CA LEU A 162 5.87 -6.89 -0.54
C LEU A 162 4.86 -5.74 -0.51
N VAL A 163 4.23 -5.50 -1.65
CA VAL A 163 3.05 -4.63 -1.79
C VAL A 163 1.85 -5.52 -2.11
N VAL A 164 0.72 -5.30 -1.42
CA VAL A 164 -0.58 -5.89 -1.71
C VAL A 164 -1.52 -4.76 -2.18
N ALA A 165 -1.74 -4.64 -3.48
CA ALA A 165 -2.70 -3.66 -4.00
C ALA A 165 -4.13 -4.20 -3.99
N TYR A 166 -5.11 -3.31 -3.90
CA TYR A 166 -6.51 -3.65 -4.11
C TYR A 166 -6.73 -4.25 -5.50
N GLN A 167 -7.66 -5.18 -5.60
CA GLN A 167 -7.98 -5.90 -6.84
C GLN A 167 -9.37 -5.54 -7.37
N THR A 168 -10.20 -4.83 -6.58
CA THR A 168 -11.56 -4.48 -6.97
C THR A 168 -11.81 -2.97 -6.97
N ASN A 169 -12.53 -2.50 -8.00
CA ASN A 169 -13.10 -1.16 -8.12
C ASN A 169 -14.58 -1.29 -8.52
N PRO A 170 -15.54 -0.93 -7.64
CA PRO A 170 -15.36 -0.31 -6.31
C PRO A 170 -14.66 -1.25 -5.31
N HIS A 171 -13.98 -0.66 -4.32
CA HIS A 171 -13.17 -1.37 -3.34
C HIS A 171 -14.04 -2.16 -2.36
N VAL A 172 -14.17 -3.47 -2.60
CA VAL A 172 -14.90 -4.40 -1.72
C VAL A 172 -13.99 -5.50 -1.16
N ASP A 173 -12.70 -5.46 -1.48
CA ASP A 173 -11.73 -6.51 -1.18
C ASP A 173 -10.70 -6.15 -0.10
N MET A 174 -10.81 -4.98 0.54
CA MET A 174 -9.89 -4.51 1.60
C MET A 174 -9.60 -5.58 2.67
N VAL A 175 -10.63 -6.28 3.15
CA VAL A 175 -10.47 -7.38 4.11
C VAL A 175 -9.59 -8.50 3.53
N ALA A 176 -9.81 -8.91 2.27
CA ALA A 176 -8.98 -9.94 1.63
C ALA A 176 -7.52 -9.49 1.49
N ARG A 177 -7.28 -8.20 1.23
CA ARG A 177 -5.94 -7.62 1.09
C ARG A 177 -5.19 -7.56 2.42
N GLY A 178 -5.89 -7.20 3.50
CA GLY A 178 -5.35 -7.26 4.86
C GLY A 178 -4.94 -8.68 5.27
N ARG A 179 -5.80 -9.67 4.99
CA ARG A 179 -5.49 -11.09 5.21
C ARG A 179 -4.26 -11.54 4.42
N GLU A 180 -4.17 -11.16 3.15
CA GLU A 180 -3.03 -11.48 2.29
C GLU A 180 -1.72 -10.89 2.83
N ALA A 181 -1.75 -9.62 3.25
CA ALA A 181 -0.62 -8.94 3.88
C ALA A 181 -0.16 -9.63 5.19
N ALA A 182 -1.09 -10.08 6.03
CA ALA A 182 -0.77 -10.79 7.26
C ALA A 182 -0.14 -12.17 7.02
N LEU A 183 -0.68 -12.95 6.07
CA LEU A 183 -0.10 -14.23 5.69
C LEU A 183 1.30 -14.05 5.09
N ALA A 184 1.52 -12.97 4.34
CA ALA A 184 2.82 -12.61 3.84
C ALA A 184 3.81 -12.28 4.96
N MET A 185 3.40 -11.42 5.91
CA MET A 185 4.20 -11.07 7.09
C MET A 185 4.58 -12.34 7.88
N SER A 186 3.62 -13.20 8.19
CA SER A 186 3.84 -14.47 8.90
C SER A 186 4.85 -15.38 8.17
N SER A 187 4.75 -15.47 6.84
CA SER A 187 5.70 -16.24 6.02
C SER A 187 7.13 -15.66 6.10
N MET A 188 7.27 -14.33 6.05
CA MET A 188 8.58 -13.67 6.15
C MET A 188 9.20 -13.80 7.55
N LEU A 189 8.38 -13.72 8.60
CA LEU A 189 8.78 -13.99 9.98
C LEU A 189 9.26 -15.44 10.17
N SER A 190 8.75 -16.37 9.36
CA SER A 190 9.15 -17.77 9.30
C SER A 190 10.36 -18.04 8.38
N GLY A 191 10.95 -17.00 7.79
CA GLY A 191 12.18 -17.10 7.01
C GLY A 191 12.01 -16.92 5.50
N LEU A 192 10.79 -16.74 4.99
CA LEU A 192 10.60 -16.42 3.57
C LEU A 192 11.27 -15.08 3.24
N ARG A 193 11.91 -15.00 2.07
CA ARG A 193 12.58 -13.81 1.55
C ARG A 193 12.11 -13.56 0.12
N PRO A 194 10.88 -13.02 -0.05
CA PRO A 194 10.34 -12.81 -1.38
C PRO A 194 11.07 -11.68 -2.11
N VAL A 195 10.94 -11.69 -3.43
CA VAL A 195 11.59 -10.73 -4.32
C VAL A 195 10.57 -10.20 -5.32
N SER A 196 10.55 -8.87 -5.48
CA SER A 196 9.60 -8.20 -6.38
C SER A 196 10.27 -7.68 -7.65
N ALA A 197 9.53 -7.79 -8.75
CA ALA A 197 9.77 -7.10 -10.01
C ALA A 197 8.66 -6.06 -10.23
N ILE A 198 9.02 -4.92 -10.81
CA ILE A 198 8.09 -3.82 -11.10
C ILE A 198 8.27 -3.39 -12.55
N ILE A 199 7.15 -3.17 -13.24
CA ILE A 199 7.11 -2.52 -14.55
C ILE A 199 6.05 -1.43 -14.50
N ARG A 200 6.48 -0.19 -14.76
CA ARG A 200 5.60 0.97 -14.91
C ARG A 200 5.41 1.26 -16.40
N LEU A 201 4.17 1.20 -16.86
CA LEU A 201 3.79 1.46 -18.24
C LEU A 201 3.42 2.93 -18.40
N PRO A 202 3.72 3.56 -19.56
CA PRO A 202 3.32 4.92 -19.87
C PRO A 202 1.84 4.97 -20.31
N VAL A 203 0.97 4.39 -19.50
CA VAL A 203 -0.48 4.37 -19.68
C VAL A 203 -1.08 5.03 -18.45
N CYS A 204 -1.81 6.13 -18.61
CA CYS A 204 -2.53 6.80 -17.54
C CYS A 204 -4.05 6.62 -17.78
N PRO A 205 -4.66 5.52 -17.32
CA PRO A 205 -6.08 5.28 -17.51
C PRO A 205 -6.92 6.37 -16.84
N PRO A 206 -7.95 6.91 -17.51
CA PRO A 206 -8.98 7.68 -16.82
C PRO A 206 -9.67 6.80 -15.77
N THR A 207 -9.94 7.33 -14.58
CA THR A 207 -10.50 6.55 -13.45
C THR A 207 -11.77 5.77 -13.82
N VAL A 208 -12.61 6.31 -14.71
CA VAL A 208 -13.84 5.66 -15.21
C VAL A 208 -13.59 4.35 -15.97
N THR A 209 -12.35 4.10 -16.41
CA THR A 209 -11.95 2.88 -17.13
C THR A 209 -11.29 1.84 -16.22
N LEU A 210 -11.11 2.15 -14.93
CA LEU A 210 -10.49 1.28 -13.92
C LEU A 210 -11.50 0.41 -13.17
N LEU A 211 -12.72 0.22 -13.69
CA LEU A 211 -13.69 -0.70 -13.12
C LEU A 211 -13.20 -2.15 -13.27
N THR A 212 -13.46 -2.99 -12.26
CA THR A 212 -12.97 -4.38 -12.24
C THR A 212 -14.06 -5.42 -12.51
N ASP A 213 -15.31 -5.00 -12.68
CA ASP A 213 -16.40 -5.86 -13.13
C ASP A 213 -16.30 -6.16 -14.64
N LYS A 214 -15.98 -5.13 -15.43
CA LYS A 214 -15.85 -5.20 -16.90
C LYS A 214 -14.92 -4.12 -17.42
N GLY A 215 -14.43 -4.31 -18.64
CA GLY A 215 -13.56 -3.34 -19.32
C GLY A 215 -12.09 -3.76 -19.32
N PRO A 216 -11.20 -2.91 -19.86
CA PRO A 216 -9.79 -3.26 -20.04
C PRO A 216 -9.08 -3.57 -18.72
N TYR A 217 -9.41 -2.83 -17.66
CA TYR A 217 -8.80 -3.07 -16.35
C TYR A 217 -9.27 -4.38 -15.70
N ALA A 218 -10.55 -4.72 -15.83
CA ALA A 218 -11.08 -6.02 -15.39
C ALA A 218 -10.42 -7.20 -16.11
N ASP A 219 -10.20 -7.08 -17.43
CA ASP A 219 -9.51 -8.11 -18.22
C ASP A 219 -8.06 -8.26 -17.76
N LEU A 220 -7.36 -7.14 -17.58
CA LEU A 220 -5.98 -7.14 -17.08
C LEU A 220 -5.88 -7.72 -15.66
N MET A 221 -6.81 -7.37 -14.76
CA MET A 221 -6.84 -7.91 -13.42
C MET A 221 -7.05 -9.43 -13.45
N ARG A 222 -8.02 -9.94 -14.21
CA ARG A 222 -8.22 -11.40 -14.37
C ARG A 222 -6.98 -12.08 -14.95
N TYR A 223 -6.38 -11.48 -15.98
CA TYR A 223 -5.15 -11.98 -16.60
C TYR A 223 -4.01 -12.08 -15.59
N GLY A 224 -3.72 -10.99 -14.87
CA GLY A 224 -2.65 -10.94 -13.87
C GLY A 224 -2.89 -11.86 -12.69
N GLN A 225 -4.09 -11.88 -12.11
CA GLN A 225 -4.40 -12.71 -10.95
C GLN A 225 -4.34 -14.21 -11.26
N ALA A 226 -4.58 -14.63 -12.51
CA ALA A 226 -4.40 -16.02 -12.95
C ALA A 226 -2.92 -16.51 -12.90
N ARG A 227 -1.95 -15.60 -12.76
CA ARG A 227 -0.53 -15.92 -12.57
C ARG A 227 -0.10 -15.99 -11.10
N SER A 228 -0.99 -15.66 -10.17
CA SER A 228 -0.72 -15.81 -8.74
C SER A 228 -0.77 -17.30 -8.33
N GLY A 229 0.06 -17.69 -7.36
CA GLY A 229 0.18 -19.07 -6.89
C GLY A 229 1.49 -19.73 -7.29
N GLY A 230 1.76 -20.91 -6.69
CA GLY A 230 3.03 -21.61 -6.86
C GLY A 230 4.21 -20.74 -6.42
N GLU A 231 5.11 -20.44 -7.35
CA GLU A 231 6.29 -19.60 -7.15
C GLU A 231 5.95 -18.11 -7.02
N ILE A 232 4.81 -17.66 -7.56
CA ILE A 232 4.34 -16.28 -7.46
C ILE A 232 3.51 -16.12 -6.19
N MET A 233 3.97 -15.25 -5.31
CA MET A 233 3.35 -14.96 -4.02
C MET A 233 2.24 -13.92 -4.14
N ASN A 234 2.44 -12.87 -4.94
CA ASN A 234 1.49 -11.78 -5.12
C ASN A 234 1.64 -11.18 -6.53
N VAL A 235 0.51 -10.76 -7.11
CA VAL A 235 0.44 -9.91 -8.29
C VAL A 235 -0.40 -8.69 -7.92
N SER A 236 0.21 -7.52 -7.94
CA SER A 236 -0.44 -6.23 -7.67
C SER A 236 -0.40 -5.39 -8.93
N ILE A 237 -1.58 -5.03 -9.46
CA ILE A 237 -1.72 -4.16 -10.62
C ILE A 237 -2.40 -2.89 -10.12
N LEU A 238 -1.74 -1.75 -10.33
CA LEU A 238 -2.25 -0.43 -9.94
C LEU A 238 -2.49 0.37 -11.22
N GLY A 239 -3.70 0.92 -11.38
CA GLY A 239 -4.05 1.79 -12.48
C GLY A 239 -3.40 3.17 -12.39
N GLY A 240 -3.05 3.59 -11.18
CA GLY A 240 -2.56 4.93 -10.89
C GLY A 240 -3.68 5.98 -10.89
N PHE A 241 -3.31 7.20 -10.52
CA PHE A 241 -4.23 8.34 -10.43
C PHE A 241 -3.66 9.53 -11.20
N ALA A 242 -4.19 9.74 -12.42
CA ALA A 242 -3.66 10.74 -13.34
C ALA A 242 -3.69 12.17 -12.77
N TYR A 243 -4.71 12.51 -11.98
CA TYR A 243 -4.87 13.84 -11.39
C TYR A 243 -3.85 14.16 -10.28
N ALA A 244 -3.07 13.19 -9.81
CA ALA A 244 -1.95 13.48 -8.92
C ALA A 244 -0.84 14.30 -9.61
N ASP A 245 -0.77 14.25 -10.95
CA ASP A 245 0.22 14.98 -11.77
C ASP A 245 1.67 14.76 -11.27
N THR A 246 2.08 13.49 -11.21
CA THR A 246 3.42 13.09 -10.74
C THR A 246 4.21 12.39 -11.83
N ALA A 247 5.54 12.45 -11.75
CA ALA A 247 6.43 11.74 -12.68
C ALA A 247 6.30 10.21 -12.62
N LYS A 248 5.68 9.69 -11.55
CA LYS A 248 5.42 8.26 -11.32
C LYS A 248 4.01 7.83 -11.76
N ASN A 249 3.23 8.73 -12.39
CA ASN A 249 1.94 8.38 -12.98
C ASN A 249 2.12 7.29 -14.04
N GLY A 250 1.28 6.26 -13.96
CA GLY A 250 1.22 5.20 -14.95
C GLY A 250 0.73 3.88 -14.37
N LEU A 251 0.17 3.03 -15.22
CA LEU A 251 -0.23 1.68 -14.87
C LEU A 251 1.00 0.90 -14.42
N CYS A 252 0.95 0.36 -13.20
CA CYS A 252 2.07 -0.28 -12.54
C CYS A 252 1.75 -1.75 -12.29
N VAL A 253 2.63 -2.64 -12.75
CA VAL A 253 2.58 -4.08 -12.48
C VAL A 253 3.70 -4.42 -11.50
N ILE A 254 3.33 -4.94 -10.34
CA ILE A 254 4.25 -5.46 -9.34
C ILE A 254 4.00 -6.96 -9.18
N VAL A 255 5.03 -7.75 -9.42
CA VAL A 255 4.97 -9.20 -9.21
C VAL A 255 5.97 -9.57 -8.13
N THR A 256 5.51 -10.28 -7.11
CA THR A 256 6.37 -10.76 -6.03
C THR A 256 6.46 -12.27 -6.09
N ALA A 257 7.65 -12.80 -6.35
CA ALA A 257 7.94 -14.22 -6.27
C ALA A 257 8.42 -14.60 -4.87
N ARG A 258 8.25 -15.88 -4.51
CA ARG A 258 8.66 -16.43 -3.21
C ARG A 258 10.17 -16.41 -3.01
N SER A 259 10.96 -16.54 -4.08
CA SER A 259 12.42 -16.61 -3.99
C SER A 259 13.17 -16.24 -5.27
N ASP A 260 12.58 -16.40 -6.47
CA ASP A 260 13.28 -16.20 -7.74
C ASP A 260 12.85 -14.91 -8.43
N ARG A 261 13.82 -13.99 -8.57
CA ARG A 261 13.62 -12.69 -9.22
C ARG A 261 13.34 -12.83 -10.72
N ALA A 262 13.98 -13.78 -11.40
CA ALA A 262 13.77 -13.98 -12.84
C ALA A 262 12.34 -14.44 -13.14
N VAL A 263 11.76 -15.27 -12.25
CA VAL A 263 10.35 -15.68 -12.35
C VAL A 263 9.42 -14.49 -12.14
N ALA A 264 9.69 -13.62 -11.16
CA ALA A 264 8.92 -12.39 -10.96
C ALA A 264 9.00 -11.46 -12.19
N GLU A 265 10.19 -11.27 -12.75
CA GLU A 265 10.43 -10.42 -13.93
C GLU A 265 9.72 -10.94 -15.17
N ALA A 266 9.80 -12.26 -15.43
CA ALA A 266 9.11 -12.87 -16.57
C ALA A 266 7.59 -12.71 -16.49
N VAL A 267 6.99 -12.90 -15.31
CA VAL A 267 5.54 -12.73 -15.12
C VAL A 267 5.15 -11.25 -15.17
N ALA A 268 5.95 -10.34 -14.60
CA ALA A 268 5.71 -8.91 -14.71
C ALA A 268 5.73 -8.44 -16.16
N GLN A 269 6.70 -8.92 -16.95
CA GLN A 269 6.84 -8.62 -18.37
C GLN A 269 5.64 -9.13 -19.17
N ASP A 270 5.20 -10.37 -18.96
CA ASP A 270 4.02 -10.95 -19.63
C ASP A 270 2.74 -10.13 -19.34
N ILE A 271 2.50 -9.75 -18.08
CA ILE A 271 1.35 -8.93 -17.70
C ILE A 271 1.47 -7.52 -18.32
N ALA A 272 2.66 -6.93 -18.30
CA ALA A 272 2.89 -5.59 -18.85
C ALA A 272 2.72 -5.55 -20.38
N GLU A 273 3.18 -6.59 -21.09
CA GLU A 273 2.98 -6.75 -22.53
C GLU A 273 1.50 -6.92 -22.86
N TYR A 274 0.77 -7.73 -22.09
CA TYR A 274 -0.67 -7.85 -22.23
C TYR A 274 -1.37 -6.49 -22.07
N ALA A 275 -1.05 -5.76 -21.00
CA ALA A 275 -1.59 -4.42 -20.76
C ALA A 275 -1.25 -3.43 -21.88
N TRP A 276 0.00 -3.45 -22.36
CA TRP A 276 0.46 -2.55 -23.42
C TRP A 276 -0.15 -2.88 -24.79
N SER A 277 -0.36 -4.15 -25.11
CA SER A 277 -0.92 -4.56 -26.40
C SER A 277 -2.32 -4.00 -26.66
N ASP A 278 -3.04 -3.64 -25.58
CA ASP A 278 -4.44 -3.25 -25.62
C ASP A 278 -4.70 -1.89 -24.94
N TYR A 279 -3.66 -1.06 -24.78
CA TYR A 279 -3.72 0.19 -24.02
C TYR A 279 -4.73 1.21 -24.55
N ARG A 280 -5.11 1.11 -25.82
CA ARG A 280 -6.08 2.04 -26.45
C ARG A 280 -7.51 1.83 -25.96
N ARG A 281 -7.83 0.68 -25.34
CA ARG A 281 -9.16 0.45 -24.74
C ARG A 281 -9.42 1.30 -23.49
N TYR A 282 -8.39 1.92 -22.93
CA TYR A 282 -8.54 2.90 -21.85
C TYR A 282 -9.03 4.28 -22.34
N ASP A 283 -9.25 4.47 -23.65
CA ASP A 283 -9.92 5.66 -24.18
C ASP A 283 -11.43 5.61 -23.88
N PRO A 284 -11.97 6.49 -23.01
CA PRO A 284 -13.35 6.44 -22.60
C PRO A 284 -14.26 7.04 -23.67
N HIS A 285 -15.27 6.27 -24.08
CA HIS A 285 -16.41 6.82 -24.84
C HIS A 285 -17.50 7.22 -23.85
N LEU A 286 -17.51 8.50 -23.48
CA LEU A 286 -18.48 9.10 -22.57
C LEU A 286 -19.75 9.55 -23.29
#